data_AF-A0A9E0LTP6-F1
#
_entry.id   AF-A0A9E0LTP6-F1
#
_cell.length_a   1.000
_cell.length_b   1.000
_cell.length_c   1.000
_cell.angle_alpha   90.00
_cell.angle_beta   90.00
_cell.angle_gamma   90.00
#
_symmetry.space_group_name_H-M   'P 1'
#
loop_
_entity.id
_entity.type
_entity.pdbx_description
1 polymer ?
#
loop_
_entity_poly.entity_id
_entity_poly.type
_entity_poly.pdbx_seq_one_letter_code
_entity_poly.pdbx_strand_id
1 'polypeptide(L)'
;MRMTRWGHGIAGALLAGSLLAQATETPLAQLEFEKGKAGWDGISLGMSIVQVERRTGLTLAMQGGEGKPSDSGCKAYLVGVERGTLRLTLGFPSAKPGAKLQSIYVHFEGYQVTAKSAELVAELKSRIPGVTYMPQTGIPPHTEPDDPAPEYYLPGNIYAARLVPGDGLWLTLADCLD
;
A
#
# COMPACT_ATOMS: atom_id res chain seq x y z
N MET A 1 69.60 -34.16 22.61
CA MET A 1 68.75 -33.53 23.64
C MET A 1 67.30 -33.65 23.22
N ARG A 2 66.44 -34.08 24.13
CA ARG A 2 64.99 -34.25 23.97
C ARG A 2 64.30 -32.89 23.84
N MET A 3 63.26 -32.80 23.03
CA MET A 3 61.95 -32.30 23.47
C MET A 3 60.86 -32.70 22.47
N THR A 4 59.87 -33.43 23.02
CA THR A 4 58.63 -33.89 22.39
C THR A 4 57.47 -33.15 23.06
N ARG A 5 56.28 -33.21 22.42
CA ARG A 5 54.94 -32.78 22.89
C ARG A 5 54.65 -31.32 22.48
N TRP A 6 53.48 -30.88 22.03
CA TRP A 6 52.06 -31.14 22.32
C TRP A 6 51.27 -31.01 20.99
N GLY A 7 50.11 -31.60 20.69
CA GLY A 7 48.88 -31.89 21.43
C GLY A 7 47.71 -31.43 20.53
N HIS A 8 46.94 -32.36 19.96
CA HIS A 8 45.76 -32.10 19.11
C HIS A 8 44.51 -31.78 19.95
N GLY A 9 43.58 -30.99 19.37
CA GLY A 9 42.23 -30.70 19.88
C GLY A 9 42.08 -29.22 20.20
N ILE A 10 41.25 -28.43 19.52
CA ILE A 10 39.78 -28.28 19.68
C ILE A 10 39.30 -27.61 18.37
N ALA A 11 38.50 -28.21 17.50
CA ALA A 11 37.05 -28.41 17.56
C ALA A 11 36.23 -27.12 17.80
N GLY A 12 35.73 -26.52 16.72
CA GLY A 12 34.40 -25.90 16.69
C GLY A 12 34.22 -24.52 17.34
N ALA A 13 33.95 -23.52 16.52
CA ALA A 13 32.63 -22.89 16.42
C ALA A 13 32.76 -21.61 15.58
N LEU A 14 32.40 -21.72 14.30
CA LEU A 14 31.97 -20.59 13.49
C LEU A 14 30.61 -20.13 14.03
N LEU A 15 30.59 -19.08 14.84
CA LEU A 15 29.35 -18.37 15.13
C LEU A 15 29.67 -16.89 15.26
N ALA A 16 29.01 -16.11 14.40
CA ALA A 16 28.32 -14.86 14.70
C ALA A 16 28.52 -13.89 13.54
N GLY A 17 27.44 -13.62 12.82
CA GLY A 17 27.45 -12.58 11.80
C GLY A 17 26.51 -12.79 10.63
N SER A 18 25.56 -13.71 10.69
CA SER A 18 24.33 -13.54 9.91
C SER A 18 23.52 -12.42 10.58
N LEU A 19 23.98 -11.18 10.39
CA LEU A 19 23.07 -10.04 10.29
C LEU A 19 22.09 -10.45 9.20
N LEU A 20 20.95 -10.96 9.62
CA LEU A 20 19.77 -11.01 8.79
C LEU A 20 19.60 -9.57 8.30
N ALA A 21 20.01 -9.32 7.07
CA ALA A 21 19.38 -8.32 6.26
C ALA A 21 17.90 -8.71 6.30
N GLN A 22 17.15 -8.17 7.26
CA GLN A 22 15.74 -7.96 7.06
C GLN A 22 15.71 -7.12 5.80
N ALA A 23 15.48 -7.77 4.66
CA ALA A 23 15.17 -7.09 3.42
C ALA A 23 14.10 -6.10 3.84
N THR A 24 14.48 -4.83 3.92
CA THR A 24 13.58 -3.79 4.37
C THR A 24 12.54 -3.78 3.28
N GLU A 25 11.39 -4.40 3.53
CA GLU A 25 10.29 -4.40 2.58
C GLU A 25 10.10 -2.93 2.17
N THR A 26 10.05 -2.68 0.88
CA THR A 26 9.89 -1.32 0.41
C THR A 26 8.50 -0.81 0.83
N PRO A 27 8.31 0.50 1.05
CA PRO A 27 7.04 1.00 1.59
C PRO A 27 5.79 0.53 0.83
N LEU A 28 5.89 0.35 -0.49
CA LEU A 28 4.80 -0.13 -1.34
C LEU A 28 4.92 -1.63 -1.67
N ALA A 29 5.61 -2.42 -0.83
CA ALA A 29 5.90 -3.84 -1.03
C ALA A 29 4.69 -4.68 -1.45
N GLN A 30 3.56 -4.39 -0.83
CA GLN A 30 2.31 -5.13 -0.97
C GLN A 30 1.36 -4.53 -2.01
N LEU A 31 1.79 -3.46 -2.71
CA LEU A 31 1.03 -2.88 -3.81
C LEU A 31 1.01 -3.84 -5.00
N GLU A 32 -0.19 -4.13 -5.49
CA GLU A 32 -0.44 -5.05 -6.59
C GLU A 32 -1.14 -4.33 -7.75
N PHE A 33 -0.63 -4.55 -8.97
CA PHE A 33 -1.33 -4.17 -10.20
C PHE A 33 -1.24 -5.30 -11.22
N GLU A 34 -2.20 -6.22 -11.18
CA GLU A 34 -2.20 -7.40 -12.03
C GLU A 34 -3.50 -7.51 -12.83
N LYS A 35 -3.37 -7.87 -14.11
CA LYS A 35 -4.52 -8.05 -15.03
C LYS A 35 -5.46 -6.83 -15.04
N GLY A 36 -4.88 -5.63 -14.95
CA GLY A 36 -5.61 -4.37 -14.94
C GLY A 36 -6.43 -4.13 -13.68
N LYS A 37 -6.09 -4.74 -12.54
CA LYS A 37 -6.71 -4.48 -11.24
C LYS A 37 -5.68 -3.96 -10.25
N ALA A 38 -6.02 -2.89 -9.55
CA ALA A 38 -5.21 -2.36 -8.47
C ALA A 38 -5.64 -2.95 -7.12
N GLY A 39 -4.68 -3.23 -6.24
CA GLY A 39 -4.94 -3.80 -4.93
C GLY A 39 -3.77 -3.70 -3.96
N TRP A 40 -3.99 -4.22 -2.75
CA TRP A 40 -3.00 -4.30 -1.69
C TRP A 40 -3.13 -5.64 -0.95
N ASP A 41 -2.05 -6.41 -0.86
CA ASP A 41 -1.99 -7.68 -0.12
C ASP A 41 -3.17 -8.63 -0.44
N GLY A 42 -3.44 -8.79 -1.74
CA GLY A 42 -4.51 -9.59 -2.32
C GLY A 42 -5.93 -9.06 -2.09
N ILE A 43 -6.12 -7.83 -1.59
CA ILE A 43 -7.40 -7.12 -1.60
C ILE A 43 -7.40 -6.17 -2.79
N SER A 44 -8.24 -6.43 -3.79
CA SER A 44 -8.27 -5.62 -5.02
C SER A 44 -9.55 -4.81 -5.14
N LEU A 45 -9.44 -3.64 -5.77
CA LEU A 45 -10.59 -2.86 -6.18
C LEU A 45 -11.53 -3.71 -7.06
N GLY A 46 -12.84 -3.55 -6.87
CA GLY A 46 -13.87 -4.36 -7.51
C GLY A 46 -14.21 -5.69 -6.83
N MET A 47 -13.51 -6.07 -5.75
CA MET A 47 -13.96 -7.18 -4.88
C MET A 47 -15.28 -6.81 -4.18
N SER A 48 -16.21 -7.76 -4.05
CA SER A 48 -17.40 -7.55 -3.23
C SER A 48 -17.10 -7.64 -1.74
N ILE A 49 -17.98 -7.10 -0.89
CA ILE A 49 -17.89 -7.25 0.58
C ILE A 49 -17.61 -8.71 0.97
N VAL A 50 -18.42 -9.65 0.47
CA VAL A 50 -18.25 -11.09 0.77
C VAL A 50 -16.89 -11.65 0.31
N GLN A 51 -16.33 -11.14 -0.79
CA GLN A 51 -15.01 -11.57 -1.25
C GLN A 51 -13.90 -11.04 -0.33
N VAL A 52 -14.02 -9.79 0.12
CA VAL A 52 -13.09 -9.20 1.08
C VAL A 52 -13.17 -9.92 2.41
N GLU A 53 -14.37 -10.18 2.95
CA GLU A 53 -14.57 -10.93 4.20
C GLU A 53 -13.91 -12.31 4.15
N ARG A 54 -14.05 -13.03 3.03
CA ARG A 54 -13.38 -14.33 2.83
C ARG A 54 -11.86 -14.21 2.76
N ARG A 55 -11.35 -13.11 2.21
CA ARG A 55 -9.91 -12.86 2.06
C ARG A 55 -9.27 -12.46 3.40
N THR A 56 -9.98 -11.67 4.20
CA THR A 56 -9.51 -11.20 5.51
C THR A 56 -9.83 -12.18 6.63
N GLY A 57 -10.82 -13.05 6.47
CA GLY A 57 -11.35 -13.90 7.54
C GLY A 57 -12.19 -13.12 8.57
N LEU A 58 -12.59 -11.89 8.25
CA LEU A 58 -13.31 -10.99 9.14
C LEU A 58 -14.68 -10.66 8.58
N THR A 59 -15.68 -10.50 9.43
CA THR A 59 -16.95 -9.87 9.07
C THR A 59 -16.77 -8.35 9.05
N LEU A 60 -17.09 -7.68 7.95
CA LEU A 60 -16.86 -6.24 7.81
C LEU A 60 -17.97 -5.45 8.50
N ALA A 61 -17.63 -4.81 9.62
CA ALA A 61 -18.53 -3.90 10.33
C ALA A 61 -18.54 -2.52 9.64
N MET A 62 -19.37 -2.38 8.60
CA MET A 62 -19.48 -1.18 7.79
C MET A 62 -19.98 0.01 8.62
N GLN A 63 -19.24 1.12 8.57
CA GLN A 63 -19.63 2.39 9.17
C GLN A 63 -20.03 3.35 8.04
N GLY A 64 -21.09 4.14 8.24
CA GLY A 64 -21.38 5.24 7.31
C GLY A 64 -20.19 6.20 7.30
N GLY A 65 -19.70 6.59 6.12
CA GLY A 65 -18.60 7.55 6.01
C GLY A 65 -19.00 8.88 6.63
N GLU A 66 -18.13 9.47 7.45
CA GLU A 66 -18.33 10.82 7.95
C GLU A 66 -18.00 11.82 6.83
N GLY A 67 -19.03 12.46 6.29
CA GLY A 67 -18.92 13.44 5.22
C GLY A 67 -20.18 13.49 4.38
N LYS A 68 -20.39 14.59 3.63
CA LYS A 68 -21.29 14.51 2.47
C LYS A 68 -20.80 13.33 1.62
N PRO A 69 -21.69 12.48 1.08
CA PRO A 69 -21.29 11.64 -0.03
C PRO A 69 -20.53 12.57 -0.98
N SER A 70 -19.30 12.21 -1.38
CA SER A 70 -18.75 12.89 -2.55
C SER A 70 -19.83 12.87 -3.63
N ASP A 71 -19.92 13.88 -4.49
CA ASP A 71 -20.95 13.88 -5.53
C ASP A 71 -20.86 12.60 -6.41
N SER A 72 -19.72 11.89 -6.36
CA SER A 72 -19.46 10.56 -6.95
C SER A 72 -19.99 9.34 -6.16
N GLY A 73 -20.43 9.48 -4.90
CA GLY A 73 -20.95 8.39 -4.05
C GLY A 73 -19.90 7.34 -3.63
N CYS A 74 -18.64 7.60 -3.98
CA CYS A 74 -17.51 6.76 -3.68
C CYS A 74 -17.19 6.86 -2.19
N LYS A 75 -17.28 5.75 -1.44
CA LYS A 75 -17.04 5.67 0.02
C LYS A 75 -18.19 6.11 0.94
N ALA A 76 -19.44 5.91 0.52
CA ALA A 76 -20.57 6.05 1.44
C ALA A 76 -20.42 5.17 2.71
N TYR A 77 -19.68 4.06 2.61
CA TYR A 77 -19.38 3.19 3.74
C TYR A 77 -17.88 2.89 3.83
N LEU A 78 -17.35 2.97 5.03
CA LEU A 78 -15.95 2.72 5.36
C LEU A 78 -15.83 1.56 6.35
N VAL A 79 -14.76 0.79 6.23
CA VAL A 79 -14.39 -0.21 7.24
C VAL A 79 -12.88 -0.25 7.39
N GLY A 80 -12.43 -0.25 8.64
CA GLY A 80 -11.03 -0.47 8.99
C GLY A 80 -10.72 -1.96 9.05
N VAL A 81 -9.61 -2.38 8.45
CA VAL A 81 -9.07 -3.74 8.58
C VAL A 81 -7.57 -3.67 8.84
N GLU A 82 -7.06 -4.59 9.67
CA GLU A 82 -5.63 -4.75 9.89
C GLU A 82 -5.10 -5.86 8.98
N ARG A 83 -3.99 -5.60 8.27
CA ARG A 83 -3.30 -6.60 7.45
C ARG A 83 -1.80 -6.45 7.62
N GLY A 84 -1.16 -7.53 8.07
CA GLY A 84 0.24 -7.48 8.49
C GLY A 84 0.39 -6.50 9.66
N THR A 85 1.22 -5.48 9.48
CA THR A 85 1.45 -4.40 10.46
C THR A 85 0.78 -3.09 10.06
N LEU A 86 -0.14 -3.09 9.09
CA LEU A 86 -0.73 -1.87 8.55
C LEU A 86 -2.24 -1.85 8.75
N ARG A 87 -2.75 -0.66 9.03
CA ARG A 87 -4.17 -0.37 8.99
C ARG A 87 -4.60 0.03 7.57
N LEU A 88 -5.64 -0.63 7.07
CA LEU A 88 -6.30 -0.27 5.83
C LEU A 88 -7.70 0.26 6.12
N THR A 89 -8.13 1.25 5.35
CA THR A 89 -9.51 1.72 5.32
C THR A 89 -10.10 1.41 3.94
N LEU A 90 -11.11 0.57 3.91
CA LEU A 90 -11.77 0.10 2.70
C LEU A 90 -13.06 0.87 2.48
N GLY A 91 -13.29 1.35 1.25
CA GLY A 91 -14.44 2.17 0.90
C GLY A 91 -15.37 1.52 -0.11
N PHE A 92 -16.66 1.52 0.22
CA PHE A 92 -17.73 0.92 -0.56
C PHE A 92 -18.86 1.93 -0.82
N PRO A 93 -19.64 1.75 -1.91
CA PRO A 93 -20.77 2.63 -2.23
C PRO A 93 -22.03 2.28 -1.41
N SER A 94 -22.11 1.07 -0.85
CA SER A 94 -23.23 0.65 0.00
C SER A 94 -22.79 -0.49 0.94
N ALA A 95 -23.56 -0.75 1.99
CA ALA A 95 -23.36 -1.90 2.90
C ALA A 95 -23.93 -3.23 2.37
N LYS A 96 -24.42 -3.29 1.13
CA LYS A 96 -25.01 -4.52 0.56
C LYS A 96 -23.91 -5.54 0.26
N PRO A 97 -24.11 -6.86 0.48
CA PRO A 97 -23.07 -7.89 0.28
C PRO A 97 -22.42 -7.91 -1.12
N GLY A 98 -23.15 -7.50 -2.15
CA GLY A 98 -22.67 -7.40 -3.53
C GLY A 98 -21.94 -6.09 -3.88
N ALA A 99 -21.92 -5.11 -2.97
CA ALA A 99 -21.25 -3.83 -3.18
C ALA A 99 -19.76 -4.03 -3.43
N LYS A 100 -19.22 -3.30 -4.40
CA LYS A 100 -17.84 -3.43 -4.85
C LYS A 100 -16.95 -2.44 -4.13
N LEU A 101 -15.75 -2.89 -3.77
CA LEU A 101 -14.71 -2.07 -3.19
C LEU A 101 -14.27 -1.02 -4.22
N GLN A 102 -14.38 0.25 -3.86
CA GLN A 102 -14.06 1.39 -4.71
C GLN A 102 -12.77 2.09 -4.30
N SER A 103 -12.38 1.98 -3.02
CA SER A 103 -11.14 2.56 -2.54
C SER A 103 -10.47 1.73 -1.45
N ILE A 104 -9.16 1.79 -1.41
CA ILE A 104 -8.29 1.27 -0.35
C ILE A 104 -7.39 2.42 0.09
N TYR A 105 -7.47 2.81 1.35
CA TYR A 105 -6.49 3.70 1.95
C TYR A 105 -5.58 2.89 2.86
N VAL A 106 -4.28 2.91 2.58
CA VAL A 106 -3.26 2.22 3.39
C VAL A 106 -2.58 3.28 4.25
N HIS A 107 -2.75 3.18 5.56
CA HIS A 107 -2.03 4.01 6.51
C HIS A 107 -0.59 3.51 6.61
N PHE A 108 0.37 4.40 6.39
CA PHE A 108 1.78 4.09 6.60
C PHE A 108 2.08 4.03 8.09
N GLU A 109 2.87 3.03 8.47
CA GLU A 109 3.31 2.84 9.85
C GLU A 109 4.81 2.58 9.92
N GLY A 110 5.41 2.83 11.08
CA GLY A 110 6.83 2.55 11.32
C GLY A 110 7.76 3.30 10.36
N TYR A 111 8.60 2.58 9.61
CA TYR A 111 9.57 3.19 8.70
C TYR A 111 8.92 3.86 7.48
N GLN A 112 7.70 3.46 7.10
CA GLN A 112 7.03 3.97 5.90
C GLN A 112 6.65 5.45 6.02
N VAL A 113 6.37 5.92 7.24
CA VAL A 113 6.07 7.34 7.49
C VAL A 113 7.28 8.24 7.27
N THR A 114 8.48 7.68 7.24
CA THR A 114 9.72 8.42 6.97
C THR A 114 10.15 8.36 5.50
N ALA A 115 9.44 7.59 4.67
CA ALA A 115 9.76 7.44 3.26
C ALA A 115 9.58 8.78 2.53
N LYS A 116 10.57 9.16 1.72
CA LYS A 116 10.52 10.42 0.98
C LYS A 116 9.55 10.31 -0.18
N SER A 117 8.87 11.41 -0.52
CA SER A 117 7.96 11.47 -1.68
C SER A 117 8.62 10.92 -2.96
N ALA A 118 9.83 11.38 -3.28
CA ALA A 118 10.56 10.91 -4.46
C ALA A 118 10.83 9.39 -4.48
N GLU A 119 11.07 8.78 -3.31
CA GLU A 119 11.29 7.32 -3.18
C GLU A 119 9.98 6.56 -3.38
N LEU A 120 8.88 7.04 -2.78
CA LEU A 120 7.55 6.47 -2.96
C LEU A 120 7.07 6.55 -4.42
N VAL A 121 7.31 7.68 -5.08
CA VAL A 121 6.97 7.88 -6.50
C VAL A 121 7.80 6.96 -7.39
N ALA A 122 9.11 6.87 -7.15
CA ALA A 122 9.98 5.97 -7.89
C ALA A 122 9.55 4.50 -7.72
N GLU A 123 9.20 4.10 -6.49
CA GLU A 123 8.71 2.76 -6.21
C GLU A 123 7.37 2.48 -6.90
N LEU A 124 6.41 3.41 -6.83
CA LEU A 124 5.11 3.30 -7.51
C LEU A 124 5.30 3.06 -9.02
N LYS A 125 6.14 3.88 -9.68
CA LYS A 125 6.43 3.76 -11.11
C LYS A 125 7.16 2.47 -11.45
N SER A 126 8.02 1.96 -10.55
CA SER A 126 8.68 0.67 -10.72
C SER A 126 7.71 -0.50 -10.60
N ARG A 127 6.73 -0.43 -9.70
CA ARG A 127 5.75 -1.49 -9.47
C ARG A 127 4.64 -1.50 -10.51
N ILE A 128 4.26 -0.33 -10.99
CA ILE A 128 3.20 -0.15 -11.96
C ILE A 128 3.75 0.64 -13.16
N PRO A 129 4.39 -0.04 -14.13
CA PRO A 129 4.85 0.60 -15.34
C PRO A 129 3.69 1.25 -16.11
N GLY A 130 3.87 2.48 -16.58
CA GLY A 130 2.83 3.22 -17.32
C GLY A 130 1.92 4.09 -16.46
N VAL A 131 2.21 4.23 -15.17
CA VAL A 131 1.59 5.26 -14.31
C VAL A 131 1.85 6.66 -14.87
N THR A 132 0.81 7.49 -14.89
CA THR A 132 0.86 8.86 -15.40
C THR A 132 0.46 9.85 -14.30
N TYR A 133 1.31 10.84 -14.02
CA TYR A 133 1.02 11.90 -13.06
C TYR A 133 -0.20 12.73 -13.49
N MET A 134 -1.04 13.07 -12.51
CA MET A 134 -2.22 13.90 -12.64
C MET A 134 -1.93 15.29 -12.04
N PRO A 135 -1.67 16.31 -12.86
CA PRO A 135 -1.45 17.65 -12.34
C PRO A 135 -2.72 18.17 -11.68
N GLN A 136 -2.62 18.56 -10.41
CA GLN A 136 -3.72 19.22 -9.72
C GLN A 136 -4.08 20.55 -10.39
N THR A 137 -5.36 20.92 -10.33
CA THR A 137 -5.97 22.07 -11.03
C THR A 137 -5.59 23.45 -10.49
N GLY A 138 -4.52 23.53 -9.69
CA GLY A 138 -3.97 24.78 -9.16
C GLY A 138 -3.37 25.70 -10.24
N ILE A 139 -3.19 26.98 -9.89
CA ILE A 139 -2.51 27.97 -10.75
C ILE A 139 -1.35 28.61 -9.96
N PRO A 140 -0.07 28.38 -10.36
CA PRO A 140 0.35 27.44 -11.39
C PRO A 140 0.09 25.98 -10.98
N PRO A 141 -0.10 25.06 -11.94
CA PRO A 141 -0.29 23.65 -11.61
C PRO A 141 0.98 23.10 -10.95
N HIS A 142 0.80 22.27 -9.93
CA HIS A 142 1.93 21.63 -9.26
C HIS A 142 2.65 20.70 -10.24
N THR A 143 3.98 20.80 -10.25
CA THR A 143 4.80 19.78 -10.90
C THR A 143 4.86 18.55 -9.99
N GLU A 144 5.06 17.35 -10.56
CA GLU A 144 5.09 16.10 -9.79
C GLU A 144 6.05 16.14 -8.57
N PRO A 145 7.28 16.70 -8.66
CA PRO A 145 8.16 16.83 -7.50
C PRO A 145 7.68 17.81 -6.42
N ASP A 146 6.87 18.80 -6.80
CA ASP A 146 6.41 19.89 -5.92
C ASP A 146 5.00 19.65 -5.37
N ASP A 147 4.34 18.57 -5.80
CA ASP A 147 3.02 18.19 -5.31
C ASP A 147 3.16 17.52 -3.94
N PRO A 148 2.54 18.07 -2.87
CA PRO A 148 2.57 17.46 -1.54
C PRO A 148 1.77 16.15 -1.47
N ALA A 149 0.86 15.89 -2.40
CA ALA A 149 0.05 14.69 -2.43
C ALA A 149 -0.16 14.19 -3.88
N PRO A 150 0.91 13.77 -4.58
CA PRO A 150 0.87 13.54 -6.01
C PRO A 150 -0.11 12.42 -6.38
N GLU A 151 -0.88 12.71 -7.41
CA GLU A 151 -1.91 11.84 -7.95
C GLU A 151 -1.48 11.21 -9.26
N TYR A 152 -2.01 10.02 -9.51
CA TYR A 152 -1.56 9.17 -10.59
C TYR A 152 -2.71 8.39 -11.20
N TYR A 153 -2.87 8.45 -12.52
CA TYR A 153 -3.62 7.45 -13.24
C TYR A 153 -2.80 6.17 -13.34
N LEU A 154 -3.42 5.05 -12.97
CA LEU A 154 -2.87 3.72 -13.22
C LEU A 154 -3.16 3.31 -14.67
N PRO A 155 -2.40 2.36 -15.25
CA PRO A 155 -2.59 1.94 -16.63
C PRO A 155 -4.06 1.57 -16.95
N GLY A 156 -4.59 2.13 -18.03
CA GLY A 156 -5.99 1.98 -18.42
C GLY A 156 -6.93 3.04 -17.83
N ASN A 157 -6.45 3.92 -16.96
CA ASN A 157 -7.15 5.10 -16.41
C ASN A 157 -8.47 4.81 -15.68
N ILE A 158 -8.70 3.55 -15.28
CA ILE A 158 -9.88 3.14 -14.49
C ILE A 158 -9.63 3.42 -13.00
N TYR A 159 -8.37 3.35 -12.59
CA TYR A 159 -7.94 3.51 -11.20
C TYR A 159 -6.97 4.66 -11.08
N ALA A 160 -6.94 5.25 -9.91
CA ALA A 160 -5.99 6.25 -9.52
C ALA A 160 -5.31 5.90 -8.19
N ALA A 161 -4.12 6.47 -8.00
CA ALA A 161 -3.36 6.41 -6.77
C ALA A 161 -3.01 7.84 -6.32
N ARG A 162 -3.25 8.17 -5.04
CA ARG A 162 -2.75 9.40 -4.39
C ARG A 162 -1.76 8.99 -3.31
N LEU A 163 -0.52 9.47 -3.40
CA LEU A 163 0.48 9.31 -2.37
C LEU A 163 0.41 10.50 -1.42
N VAL A 164 0.34 10.25 -0.12
CA VAL A 164 0.45 11.29 0.92
C VAL A 164 1.68 10.97 1.76
N PRO A 165 2.85 11.54 1.45
CA PRO A 165 4.09 11.26 2.17
C PRO A 165 3.93 11.47 3.67
N GLY A 166 4.35 10.48 4.47
CA GLY A 166 4.21 10.50 5.92
C GLY A 166 2.84 10.06 6.46
N ASP A 167 1.85 9.82 5.60
CA ASP A 167 0.50 9.42 6.00
C ASP A 167 0.08 8.10 5.34
N GLY A 168 0.10 8.00 4.01
CA GLY A 168 -0.38 6.79 3.36
C GLY A 168 -0.39 6.77 1.84
N LEU A 169 -0.96 5.69 1.31
CA LEU A 169 -1.29 5.51 -0.10
C LEU A 169 -2.79 5.28 -0.23
N TRP A 170 -3.43 6.06 -1.08
CA TRP A 170 -4.83 5.88 -1.45
C TRP A 170 -4.93 5.30 -2.86
N LEU A 171 -5.46 4.08 -2.99
CA LEU A 171 -5.87 3.47 -4.26
C LEU A 171 -7.38 3.60 -4.43
N THR A 172 -7.85 4.01 -5.60
CA THR A 172 -9.27 4.27 -5.83
C THR A 172 -9.67 4.12 -7.29
N LEU A 173 -10.97 4.04 -7.58
CA LEU A 173 -11.44 4.30 -8.94
C LEU A 173 -11.10 5.75 -9.32
N ALA A 174 -10.73 5.99 -10.57
CA ALA A 174 -10.37 7.32 -11.06
C ALA A 174 -11.45 8.38 -10.76
N ASP A 175 -12.73 8.03 -10.96
CA ASP A 175 -13.89 8.90 -10.71
C ASP A 175 -14.18 9.16 -9.21
N CYS A 176 -13.44 8.48 -8.33
CA CYS A 176 -13.55 8.61 -6.88
C CYS A 176 -12.37 9.40 -6.27
N LEU A 177 -11.52 10.00 -7.12
CA LEU A 177 -10.42 10.85 -6.72
C LEU A 177 -10.93 12.30 -6.69
N ASP A 178 -11.32 12.74 -5.50
CA ASP A 178 -11.74 14.13 -5.22
C ASP A 178 -10.65 14.87 -4.44
#